data_AF-A7S503-F1
#
_entry.id   AF-A7S503-F1
#
_cell.length_a   1.000
_cell.length_b   1.000
_cell.length_c   1.000
_cell.angle_alpha   90.00
_cell.angle_beta   90.00
_cell.angle_gamma   90.00
#
_symmetry.space_group_name_H-M   'P 1'
#
loop_
_entity.id
_entity.type
_entity.pdbx_description
1 polymer ?
#
loop_
_entity_poly.entity_id
_entity_poly.type
_entity_poly.pdbx_seq_one_letter_code
_entity_poly.pdbx_strand_id
1 'polypeptide(L)'
;MYHLCACQPRTVADVEDRVTKTFPDPIDKWAISDAQDAIAKGRKKSPLVLPADKVHPLIKDILCYKVDYQVSLYIVAVMEYISADIIKLAGNYVKNIRHMEITCQDIKVALFADKVLMDMFHPDDMEASLEEESSGIDEMLTYEEVVREMMVAEYKYNRDLNMIIKVVFRAPFIEAKHLFSQEDIDKIFSNITEVYDFAVMFTGLLDAALETAEEGKPPNIGECFEEMAEAAEFEVYEQFAQEQTALASKLYRHLGIGGKLYELLARPNVAEYFRSKRPKFKETVQYCLPKLLMTPIYHCMHYFDVLKVRATFVNWDLKMAQ
;
A
#
# COMPACT_ATOMS: atom_id res chain seq x y z
N MET A 1 -15.30 -17.05 5.55
CA MET A 1 -16.59 -17.74 5.83
C MET A 1 -17.43 -17.91 4.56
N TYR A 2 -17.67 -16.86 3.77
CA TYR A 2 -18.46 -16.94 2.53
C TYR A 2 -17.95 -18.00 1.53
N HIS A 3 -16.65 -18.09 1.27
CA HIS A 3 -16.06 -19.10 0.37
C HIS A 3 -16.27 -20.56 0.81
N LEU A 4 -16.40 -20.81 2.11
CA LEU A 4 -16.70 -22.13 2.71
C LEU A 4 -18.20 -22.44 2.68
N CYS A 5 -19.05 -21.41 2.81
CA CYS A 5 -20.52 -21.55 2.83
C CYS A 5 -21.16 -21.47 1.43
N ALA A 6 -20.46 -20.97 0.41
CA ALA A 6 -20.99 -20.73 -0.93
C ALA A 6 -21.53 -22.00 -1.64
N CYS A 7 -21.04 -23.18 -1.29
CA CYS A 7 -21.46 -24.46 -1.90
C CYS A 7 -22.56 -25.20 -1.12
N GLN A 8 -23.14 -24.61 -0.08
CA GLN A 8 -24.19 -25.23 0.74
C GLN A 8 -23.81 -26.62 1.29
N PRO A 9 -22.71 -26.76 2.06
CA PRO A 9 -22.28 -28.03 2.62
C PRO A 9 -23.32 -28.59 3.61
N ARG A 10 -23.75 -29.84 3.40
CA ARG A 10 -24.77 -30.49 4.25
C ARG A 10 -24.17 -31.46 5.25
N THR A 11 -22.96 -31.95 4.98
CA THR A 11 -22.23 -32.90 5.81
C THR A 11 -20.81 -32.40 6.08
N VAL A 12 -20.15 -32.99 7.09
CA VAL A 12 -18.73 -32.70 7.40
C VAL A 12 -17.83 -33.05 6.21
N ALA A 13 -18.13 -34.14 5.50
CA ALA A 13 -17.39 -34.56 4.31
C ALA A 13 -17.48 -33.54 3.16
N ASP A 14 -18.62 -32.84 3.00
CA ASP A 14 -18.76 -31.77 2.01
C ASP A 14 -17.87 -30.57 2.36
N VAL A 15 -17.68 -30.29 3.66
CA VAL A 15 -16.78 -29.22 4.11
C VAL A 15 -15.32 -29.64 3.93
N GLU A 16 -14.96 -30.90 4.20
CA GLU A 16 -13.62 -31.46 3.96
C GLU A 16 -13.21 -31.40 2.49
N ASP A 17 -14.09 -31.84 1.58
CA ASP A 17 -13.86 -31.76 0.13
C ASP A 17 -13.68 -30.32 -0.34
N ARG A 18 -14.44 -29.38 0.26
CA ARG A 18 -14.29 -27.95 -0.02
C ARG A 18 -12.97 -27.38 0.50
N VAL A 19 -12.55 -27.74 1.71
CA VAL A 19 -11.26 -27.32 2.27
C VAL A 19 -10.12 -27.80 1.36
N THR A 20 -10.14 -29.08 0.96
CA THR A 20 -9.15 -29.66 0.05
C THR A 20 -9.09 -28.95 -1.32
N LYS A 21 -10.22 -28.42 -1.81
CA LYS A 21 -10.29 -27.74 -3.11
C LYS A 21 -9.99 -26.24 -3.06
N THR A 22 -10.12 -25.61 -1.89
CA THR A 22 -10.03 -24.15 -1.74
C THR A 22 -8.71 -23.74 -1.06
N PHE A 23 -8.16 -24.61 -0.22
CA PHE A 23 -6.94 -24.34 0.54
C PHE A 23 -5.73 -24.92 -0.18
N PRO A 24 -4.62 -24.18 -0.30
CA PRO A 24 -3.39 -24.68 -0.89
C PRO A 24 -2.68 -25.69 0.01
N ASP A 25 -1.94 -26.63 -0.60
CA ASP A 25 -1.11 -27.61 0.11
C ASP A 25 0.08 -26.90 0.78
N PRO A 26 0.42 -27.20 2.06
CA PRO A 26 -0.12 -28.25 2.93
C PRO A 26 -1.18 -27.78 3.96
N ILE A 27 -1.70 -26.56 3.84
CA ILE A 27 -2.62 -25.96 4.84
C ILE A 27 -3.92 -26.76 4.92
N ASP A 28 -4.42 -27.23 3.78
CA ASP A 28 -5.60 -28.09 3.67
C ASP A 28 -5.53 -29.31 4.60
N LYS A 29 -4.41 -30.05 4.59
CA LYS A 29 -4.23 -31.29 5.36
C LYS A 29 -4.18 -31.03 6.86
N TRP A 30 -3.49 -29.96 7.27
CA TRP A 30 -3.39 -29.61 8.68
C TRP A 30 -4.71 -29.07 9.23
N ALA A 31 -5.40 -28.23 8.46
CA ALA A 31 -6.72 -27.71 8.84
C ALA A 31 -7.76 -28.84 8.98
N ILE A 32 -7.75 -29.82 8.07
CA ILE A 32 -8.64 -31.00 8.14
C ILE A 32 -8.33 -31.84 9.38
N SER A 33 -7.05 -32.14 9.63
CA SER A 33 -6.65 -32.94 10.80
C SER A 33 -7.05 -32.28 12.12
N ASP A 34 -6.84 -30.97 12.25
CA ASP A 34 -7.18 -30.23 13.48
C ASP A 34 -8.70 -30.14 13.68
N ALA A 35 -9.45 -29.92 12.60
CA ALA A 35 -10.91 -29.87 12.63
C ALA A 35 -11.54 -31.24 12.94
N GLN A 36 -10.97 -32.35 12.45
CA GLN A 36 -11.40 -33.71 12.79
C GLN A 36 -11.16 -34.00 14.29
N ASP A 37 -10.02 -33.59 14.83
CA ASP A 37 -9.70 -33.71 16.25
C ASP A 37 -10.67 -32.89 17.13
N ALA A 38 -11.09 -31.71 16.67
CA ALA A 38 -12.06 -30.86 17.36
C ALA A 38 -13.45 -31.51 17.43
N ILE A 39 -13.90 -32.16 16.35
CA ILE A 39 -15.14 -32.94 16.36
C ILE A 39 -15.04 -34.16 17.27
N ALA A 40 -13.94 -34.92 17.21
CA ALA A 40 -13.77 -36.15 17.97
C ALA A 40 -13.83 -35.93 19.49
N LYS A 41 -13.43 -34.74 19.96
CA LYS A 41 -13.46 -34.34 21.38
C LYS A 41 -14.86 -33.91 21.86
N GLY A 42 -15.76 -33.52 20.94
CA GLY A 42 -17.17 -33.20 21.20
C GLY A 42 -17.44 -31.94 22.05
N ARG A 43 -18.70 -31.47 22.08
CA ARG A 43 -19.17 -30.19 22.66
C ARG A 43 -18.75 -29.89 24.11
N LYS A 44 -18.51 -30.90 24.94
CA LYS A 44 -18.16 -30.75 26.38
C LYS A 44 -16.65 -30.63 26.65
N LYS A 45 -15.81 -30.92 25.66
CA LYS A 45 -14.34 -30.90 25.78
C LYS A 45 -13.66 -30.24 24.56
N SER A 46 -14.43 -29.66 23.65
CA SER A 46 -13.89 -29.01 22.45
C SER A 46 -13.05 -27.80 22.86
N PRO A 47 -11.75 -27.77 22.55
CA PRO A 47 -10.82 -26.72 22.97
C PRO A 47 -10.93 -25.44 22.12
N LEU A 48 -12.06 -25.23 21.44
CA LEU A 48 -12.26 -24.09 20.54
C LEU A 48 -12.39 -22.81 21.35
N VAL A 49 -11.52 -21.85 21.06
CA VAL A 49 -11.54 -20.49 21.59
C VAL A 49 -12.69 -19.70 20.98
N LEU A 50 -13.05 -19.98 19.72
CA LEU A 50 -14.18 -19.32 19.07
C LEU A 50 -15.52 -19.87 19.57
N PRO A 51 -16.49 -19.01 19.93
CA PRO A 51 -17.76 -19.44 20.51
C PRO A 51 -18.68 -20.08 19.45
N ALA A 52 -18.52 -21.38 19.22
CA ALA A 52 -19.29 -22.15 18.23
C ALA A 52 -20.81 -22.04 18.41
N ASP A 53 -21.30 -21.91 19.66
CA ASP A 53 -22.72 -21.70 19.95
C ASP A 53 -23.28 -20.37 19.40
N LYS A 54 -22.44 -19.33 19.29
CA LYS A 54 -22.81 -18.03 18.71
C LYS A 54 -22.65 -17.99 17.19
N VAL A 55 -21.69 -18.74 16.66
CA VAL A 55 -21.44 -18.80 15.20
C VAL A 55 -22.44 -19.72 14.50
N HIS A 56 -22.92 -20.77 15.16
CA HIS A 56 -23.92 -21.70 14.62
C HIS A 56 -25.20 -21.04 14.06
N PRO A 57 -25.88 -20.11 14.77
CA PRO A 57 -27.02 -19.39 14.19
C PRO A 57 -26.64 -18.53 12.98
N LEU A 58 -25.48 -17.86 13.01
CA LEU A 58 -25.01 -17.05 11.88
C LEU A 58 -24.73 -17.91 10.63
N ILE A 59 -24.16 -19.11 10.82
CA ILE A 59 -23.97 -20.07 9.73
C ILE A 59 -25.31 -20.50 9.13
N LYS A 60 -26.35 -20.71 9.96
CA LYS A 60 -27.70 -21.01 9.46
C LYS A 60 -28.29 -19.87 8.65
N ASP A 61 -28.07 -18.63 9.10
CA ASP A 61 -28.57 -17.43 8.41
C ASP A 61 -27.87 -17.23 7.06
N ILE A 62 -26.56 -17.50 6.98
CA ILE A 62 -25.79 -17.42 5.72
C ILE A 62 -26.16 -18.54 4.75
N LEU A 63 -26.42 -19.75 5.25
CA LEU A 63 -26.70 -20.93 4.42
C LEU A 63 -28.18 -21.06 4.06
N CYS A 64 -29.09 -20.38 4.76
CA CYS A 64 -30.54 -20.41 4.55
C CYS A 64 -31.20 -21.81 4.69
N TYR A 65 -30.56 -22.79 5.34
CA TYR A 65 -31.16 -24.10 5.65
C TYR A 65 -30.72 -24.66 7.02
N LYS A 66 -31.38 -25.72 7.48
CA LYS A 66 -31.04 -26.40 8.75
C LYS A 66 -29.72 -27.15 8.61
N VAL A 67 -28.68 -26.61 9.23
CA VAL A 67 -27.35 -27.21 9.34
C VAL A 67 -27.22 -27.92 10.69
N ASP A 68 -26.65 -29.11 10.69
CA ASP A 68 -26.33 -29.84 11.93
C ASP A 68 -25.21 -29.13 12.70
N TYR A 69 -25.28 -29.17 14.03
CA TYR A 69 -24.30 -28.55 14.91
C TYR A 69 -22.89 -29.10 14.69
N GLN A 70 -22.76 -30.39 14.35
CA GLN A 70 -21.44 -30.98 14.03
C GLN A 70 -20.78 -30.34 12.80
N VAL A 71 -21.56 -29.99 11.78
CA VAL A 71 -21.04 -29.31 10.58
C VAL A 71 -20.60 -27.89 10.92
N SER A 72 -21.37 -27.18 11.75
CA SER A 72 -20.97 -25.85 12.22
C SER A 72 -19.73 -25.89 13.12
N LEU A 73 -19.61 -26.91 13.98
CA LEU A 73 -18.42 -27.11 14.81
C LEU A 73 -17.18 -27.33 13.94
N TYR A 74 -17.31 -28.10 12.85
CA TYR A 74 -16.23 -28.30 11.88
C TYR A 74 -15.78 -27.00 11.22
N ILE A 75 -16.73 -26.21 10.73
CA ILE A 75 -16.44 -24.92 10.07
C ILE A 75 -15.73 -23.97 11.04
N VAL A 76 -16.19 -23.91 12.29
CA VAL A 76 -15.57 -23.08 13.33
C VAL A 76 -14.15 -23.55 13.63
N ALA A 77 -13.91 -24.86 13.70
CA ALA A 77 -12.57 -25.41 13.92
C ALA A 77 -11.61 -25.06 12.78
N VAL A 78 -12.04 -25.21 11.52
CA VAL A 78 -11.25 -24.79 10.35
C VAL A 78 -10.95 -23.29 10.40
N MET A 79 -11.94 -22.46 10.74
CA MET A 79 -11.73 -21.01 10.89
C MET A 79 -10.73 -20.67 12.00
N GLU A 80 -10.83 -21.34 13.15
CA GLU A 80 -9.94 -21.11 14.28
C GLU A 80 -8.49 -21.48 13.95
N TYR A 81 -8.27 -22.59 13.23
CA TYR A 81 -6.95 -22.99 12.77
C TYR A 81 -6.31 -21.89 11.90
N ILE A 82 -7.05 -21.36 10.92
CA ILE A 82 -6.57 -20.30 10.03
C ILE A 82 -6.27 -19.04 10.83
N SER A 83 -7.17 -18.62 11.72
CA SER A 83 -6.95 -17.44 12.56
C SER A 83 -5.71 -17.58 13.43
N ALA A 84 -5.50 -18.75 14.03
CA ALA A 84 -4.31 -19.02 14.84
C ALA A 84 -3.03 -18.99 13.99
N ASP A 85 -3.05 -19.51 12.77
CA ASP A 85 -1.88 -19.53 11.89
C ASP A 85 -1.51 -18.12 11.41
N ILE A 86 -2.49 -17.29 11.05
CA ILE A 86 -2.29 -15.88 10.68
C ILE A 86 -1.69 -15.10 11.86
N ILE A 87 -2.26 -15.24 13.07
CA ILE A 87 -1.76 -14.53 14.27
C ILE A 87 -0.35 -15.02 14.62
N LYS A 88 -0.06 -16.31 14.47
CA LYS A 88 1.27 -16.88 14.72
C LYS A 88 2.29 -16.34 13.72
N LEU A 89 1.92 -16.22 12.44
CA LEU A 89 2.77 -15.65 11.41
C LEU A 89 3.06 -14.16 11.69
N ALA A 90 2.01 -13.37 11.97
CA ALA A 90 2.15 -11.95 12.32
C ALA A 90 2.96 -11.76 13.61
N GLY A 91 2.72 -12.59 14.64
CA GLY A 91 3.49 -12.55 15.88
C GLY A 91 4.97 -12.89 15.69
N ASN A 92 5.29 -13.85 14.81
CA ASN A 92 6.69 -14.15 14.45
C ASN A 92 7.33 -12.97 13.70
N TYR A 93 6.60 -12.33 12.79
CA TYR A 93 7.06 -11.14 12.08
C TYR A 93 7.36 -9.99 13.05
N VAL A 94 6.40 -9.62 13.90
CA VAL A 94 6.51 -8.57 14.94
C VAL A 94 7.67 -8.84 15.88
N LYS A 95 7.84 -10.09 16.32
CA LYS A 95 8.97 -10.52 17.15
C LYS A 95 10.31 -10.33 16.45
N ASN A 96 10.40 -10.60 15.15
CA ASN A 96 11.63 -10.45 14.38
C ASN A 96 12.04 -8.98 14.20
N ILE A 97 11.06 -8.08 14.07
CA ILE A 97 11.30 -6.62 13.99
C ILE A 97 11.42 -5.96 15.38
N ARG A 98 11.34 -6.75 16.47
CA ARG A 98 11.41 -6.30 17.88
C ARG A 98 10.32 -5.30 18.27
N HIS A 99 9.18 -5.36 17.59
CA HIS A 99 8.01 -4.57 17.93
C HIS A 99 7.25 -5.28 19.08
N MET A 100 6.66 -4.53 20.01
CA MET A 100 6.06 -5.07 21.25
C MET A 100 4.56 -5.36 21.12
N GLU A 101 3.94 -4.86 20.05
CA GLU A 101 2.50 -4.96 19.81
C GLU A 101 2.24 -5.49 18.39
N ILE A 102 1.12 -6.17 18.16
CA ILE A 102 0.73 -6.63 16.82
C ILE A 102 -0.32 -5.66 16.29
N THR A 103 0.01 -4.93 15.22
CA THR A 103 -0.92 -4.02 14.54
C THR A 103 -1.58 -4.69 13.33
N CYS A 104 -2.68 -4.13 12.83
CA CYS A 104 -3.29 -4.58 11.57
C CYS A 104 -2.31 -4.49 10.38
N GLN A 105 -1.42 -3.50 10.39
CA GLN A 105 -0.41 -3.35 9.35
C GLN A 105 0.61 -4.50 9.39
N ASP A 106 1.00 -4.94 10.58
CA ASP A 106 1.91 -6.08 10.74
C ASP A 106 1.30 -7.39 10.22
N ILE A 107 0.00 -7.59 10.46
CA ILE A 107 -0.74 -8.73 9.92
C ILE A 107 -0.76 -8.68 8.39
N LYS A 108 -1.03 -7.51 7.80
CA LYS A 108 -1.00 -7.31 6.34
C LYS A 108 0.38 -7.62 5.76
N VAL A 109 1.44 -7.06 6.33
CA VAL A 109 2.81 -7.30 5.85
C VAL A 109 3.20 -8.78 5.97
N ALA A 110 2.85 -9.42 7.08
CA ALA A 110 3.09 -10.83 7.28
C ALA A 110 2.36 -11.70 6.25
N LEU A 111 1.08 -11.39 5.95
CA LEU A 111 0.29 -12.07 4.93
C LEU A 111 0.86 -11.87 3.51
N PHE A 112 1.24 -10.65 3.13
CA PHE A 112 1.84 -10.38 1.82
C PHE A 112 3.19 -11.09 1.61
N ALA A 113 3.92 -11.35 2.69
CA ALA A 113 5.17 -12.09 2.63
C ALA A 113 4.96 -13.60 2.46
N ASP A 114 3.79 -14.13 2.85
CA ASP A 114 3.46 -15.55 2.77
C ASP A 114 2.68 -15.86 1.49
N LYS A 115 3.36 -16.52 0.54
CA LYS A 115 2.78 -16.86 -0.75
C LYS A 115 1.64 -17.87 -0.69
N VAL A 116 1.57 -18.68 0.37
CA VAL A 116 0.57 -19.74 0.51
C VAL A 116 -0.71 -19.15 1.07
N LEU A 117 -0.63 -18.30 2.10
CA LEU A 117 -1.79 -17.57 2.60
C LEU A 117 -2.28 -16.52 1.59
N MET A 118 -1.39 -15.84 0.87
CA MET A 118 -1.79 -14.90 -0.17
C MET A 118 -2.52 -15.58 -1.34
N ASP A 119 -2.27 -16.86 -1.62
CA ASP A 119 -3.03 -17.61 -2.63
C ASP A 119 -4.43 -18.00 -2.13
N MET A 120 -4.60 -18.12 -0.81
CA MET A 120 -5.88 -18.41 -0.15
C MET A 120 -6.81 -17.18 -0.12
N PHE A 121 -6.26 -15.97 -0.04
CA PHE A 121 -7.00 -14.70 -0.04
C PHE A 121 -6.80 -14.00 -1.38
N HIS A 122 -7.81 -13.96 -2.25
CA HIS A 122 -7.67 -13.27 -3.54
C HIS A 122 -7.22 -11.80 -3.35
N PRO A 123 -6.26 -11.29 -4.14
CA PRO A 123 -5.82 -9.89 -4.07
C PRO A 123 -6.99 -8.91 -4.16
N ASP A 124 -7.97 -9.19 -5.01
CA ASP A 124 -9.16 -8.36 -5.21
C ASP A 124 -10.12 -8.37 -4.01
N ASP A 125 -10.17 -9.46 -3.21
CA ASP A 125 -10.97 -9.52 -1.97
C ASP A 125 -10.26 -8.75 -0.84
N MET A 126 -8.91 -8.76 -0.83
CA MET A 126 -8.15 -7.88 0.07
C MET A 126 -8.26 -6.41 -0.35
N GLU A 127 -8.18 -6.10 -1.65
CA GLU A 127 -8.37 -4.75 -2.21
C GLU A 127 -9.81 -4.22 -2.03
N ALA A 128 -10.84 -5.05 -2.15
CA ALA A 128 -12.22 -4.67 -1.82
C ALA A 128 -12.41 -4.44 -0.31
N SER A 129 -11.68 -5.19 0.53
CA SER A 129 -11.58 -4.89 1.97
C SER A 129 -10.77 -3.61 2.23
N LEU A 130 -9.86 -3.19 1.32
CA LEU A 130 -9.19 -1.89 1.41
C LEU A 130 -10.18 -0.73 1.22
N GLU A 131 -11.22 -0.91 0.40
CA GLU A 131 -12.24 0.12 0.18
C GLU A 131 -13.33 0.08 1.26
N GLU A 132 -13.82 -1.11 1.66
CA GLU A 132 -14.88 -1.21 2.67
C GLU A 132 -14.38 -0.98 4.12
N GLU A 133 -13.16 -1.41 4.50
CA GLU A 133 -12.61 -1.06 5.82
C GLU A 133 -12.05 0.37 5.90
N SER A 134 -11.76 1.02 4.76
CA SER A 134 -11.48 2.48 4.76
C SER A 134 -12.70 3.32 5.13
N SER A 135 -13.90 2.71 5.14
CA SER A 135 -15.15 3.35 5.54
C SER A 135 -15.61 2.99 6.96
N GLY A 136 -14.85 2.17 7.70
CA GLY A 136 -15.23 1.66 9.02
C GLY A 136 -14.19 1.80 10.14
N ILE A 137 -12.96 2.22 9.83
CA ILE A 137 -11.97 2.58 10.85
C ILE A 137 -11.97 4.11 10.98
N ASP A 138 -13.01 4.63 11.63
CA ASP A 138 -12.95 5.95 12.26
C ASP A 138 -12.18 5.80 13.59
N GLU A 139 -10.94 5.33 13.53
CA GLU A 139 -9.94 5.98 14.37
C GLU A 139 -9.69 7.29 13.65
N MET A 140 -10.44 8.33 14.04
CA MET A 140 -10.16 9.71 13.63
C MET A 140 -8.66 9.93 13.88
N LEU A 141 -7.85 9.82 12.82
CA LEU A 141 -6.43 10.12 12.92
C LEU A 141 -6.36 11.51 13.50
N THR A 142 -5.73 11.62 14.66
CA THR A 142 -5.54 12.92 15.29
C THR A 142 -4.78 13.80 14.31
N TYR A 143 -5.04 15.11 14.35
CA TYR A 143 -4.34 16.03 13.46
C TYR A 143 -2.81 15.87 13.57
N GLU A 144 -2.31 15.54 14.76
CA GLU A 144 -0.90 15.20 15.01
C GLU A 144 -0.42 13.94 14.28
N GLU A 145 -1.24 12.90 14.19
CA GLU A 145 -0.96 11.69 13.39
C GLU A 145 -0.86 11.99 11.91
N VAL A 146 -1.84 12.74 11.37
CA VAL A 146 -1.86 13.15 9.96
C VAL A 146 -0.62 13.98 9.61
N VAL A 147 -0.28 14.95 10.48
CA VAL A 147 0.93 15.76 10.33
C VAL A 147 2.20 14.90 10.33
N ARG A 148 2.33 13.99 11.30
CA ARG A 148 3.50 13.12 11.39
C ARG A 148 3.64 12.21 10.17
N GLU A 149 2.55 11.63 9.69
CA GLU A 149 2.58 10.81 8.48
C GLU A 149 2.95 11.62 7.24
N MET A 150 2.42 12.84 7.12
CA MET A 150 2.79 13.78 6.06
C MET A 150 4.30 14.08 6.09
N MET A 151 4.87 14.38 7.26
CA MET A 151 6.31 14.62 7.40
C MET A 151 7.15 13.42 6.95
N VAL A 152 6.77 12.21 7.35
CA VAL A 152 7.45 10.98 6.92
C VAL A 152 7.36 10.81 5.40
N ALA A 153 6.20 11.11 4.81
CA ALA A 153 6.00 11.08 3.37
C ALA A 153 6.88 12.13 2.65
N GLU A 154 6.99 13.35 3.17
CA GLU A 154 7.84 14.42 2.63
C GLU A 154 9.33 14.06 2.62
N TYR A 155 9.86 13.56 3.73
CA TYR A 155 11.27 13.16 3.79
C TYR A 155 11.56 12.00 2.84
N LYS A 156 10.63 11.05 2.72
CA LYS A 156 10.74 9.95 1.77
C LYS A 156 10.72 10.47 0.33
N TYR A 157 9.79 11.38 0.01
CA TYR A 157 9.67 11.99 -1.31
C TYR A 157 10.94 12.75 -1.70
N ASN A 158 11.48 13.58 -0.82
CA ASN A 158 12.76 14.27 -1.01
C ASN A 158 13.92 13.31 -1.28
N ARG A 159 14.00 12.20 -0.53
CA ARG A 159 15.02 11.17 -0.76
C ARG A 159 14.86 10.51 -2.12
N ASP A 160 13.64 10.18 -2.51
CA ASP A 160 13.35 9.49 -3.75
C ASP A 160 13.61 10.42 -4.96
N LEU A 161 13.25 11.71 -4.88
CA LEU A 161 13.63 12.74 -5.84
C LEU A 161 15.15 12.89 -5.95
N ASN A 162 15.85 12.98 -4.81
CA ASN A 162 17.30 13.08 -4.79
C ASN A 162 17.97 11.84 -5.42
N MET A 163 17.36 10.66 -5.27
CA MET A 163 17.82 9.44 -5.95
C MET A 163 17.69 9.55 -7.48
N ILE A 164 16.57 10.10 -7.97
CA ILE A 164 16.31 10.33 -9.39
C ILE A 164 17.30 11.35 -9.97
N ILE A 165 17.51 12.47 -9.27
CA ILE A 165 18.28 13.62 -9.75
C ILE A 165 19.79 13.43 -9.56
N LYS A 166 20.25 12.98 -8.39
CA LYS A 166 21.68 12.99 -8.05
C LYS A 166 22.34 11.62 -8.09
N VAL A 167 21.63 10.55 -7.71
CA VAL A 167 22.29 9.28 -7.35
C VAL A 167 22.23 8.20 -8.45
N VAL A 168 21.12 8.09 -9.16
CA VAL A 168 20.88 6.89 -10.00
C VAL A 168 20.63 7.24 -11.45
N PHE A 169 19.72 8.17 -11.76
CA PHE A 169 19.23 8.29 -13.13
C PHE A 169 19.86 9.44 -13.86
N ARG A 170 19.71 10.70 -13.42
CA ARG A 170 20.14 11.87 -14.21
C ARG A 170 21.66 12.02 -14.35
N ALA A 171 22.45 11.69 -13.33
CA ALA A 171 23.91 11.83 -13.36
C ALA A 171 24.59 11.05 -14.52
N PRO A 172 24.28 9.75 -14.76
CA PRO A 172 24.78 9.03 -15.93
C PRO A 172 24.45 9.65 -17.29
N PHE A 173 23.30 10.33 -17.45
CA PHE A 173 22.97 11.04 -18.70
C PHE A 173 23.82 12.29 -18.89
N ILE A 174 24.09 13.03 -17.79
CA ILE A 174 24.94 14.23 -17.81
C ILE A 174 26.42 13.89 -18.05
N GLU A 175 26.91 12.79 -17.50
CA GLU A 175 28.29 12.33 -17.72
C GLU A 175 28.53 11.93 -19.18
N ALA A 176 27.53 11.35 -19.85
CA ALA A 176 27.62 10.95 -21.24
C ALA A 176 27.15 12.05 -22.22
N LYS A 177 27.76 13.24 -22.13
CA LYS A 177 27.51 14.36 -23.06
C LYS A 177 27.74 14.03 -24.53
N HIS A 178 28.48 12.96 -24.82
CA HIS A 178 28.74 12.46 -26.16
C HIS A 178 27.61 11.55 -26.71
N LEU A 179 26.69 11.09 -25.84
CA LEU A 179 25.56 10.22 -26.20
C LEU A 179 24.20 10.90 -26.05
N PHE A 180 24.09 11.88 -25.15
CA PHE A 180 22.85 12.59 -24.85
C PHE A 180 23.04 14.09 -25.05
N SER A 181 22.10 14.71 -25.78
CA SER A 181 22.00 16.16 -25.86
C SER A 181 21.29 16.71 -24.62
N GLN A 182 21.53 17.98 -24.29
CA GLN A 182 20.84 18.64 -23.19
C GLN A 182 19.31 18.62 -23.40
N GLU A 183 18.87 18.79 -24.65
CA GLU A 183 17.46 18.73 -25.02
C GLU A 183 16.82 17.34 -24.81
N ASP A 184 17.60 16.25 -24.91
CA ASP A 184 17.12 14.91 -24.60
C ASP A 184 16.96 14.68 -23.10
N ILE A 185 17.87 15.25 -22.30
CA ILE A 185 17.80 15.18 -20.84
C ILE A 185 16.61 15.99 -20.33
N ASP A 186 16.43 17.21 -20.84
CA ASP A 186 15.34 18.09 -20.46
C ASP A 186 13.99 17.50 -20.89
N LYS A 187 13.92 16.77 -22.01
CA LYS A 187 12.70 16.04 -22.42
C LYS A 187 12.37 14.81 -21.57
N ILE A 188 13.35 14.18 -20.92
CA ILE A 188 13.13 13.00 -20.06
C ILE A 188 12.78 13.46 -18.64
N PHE A 189 13.56 14.38 -18.11
CA PHE A 189 13.49 14.79 -16.71
C PHE A 189 12.67 16.07 -16.49
N SER A 190 12.32 16.82 -17.55
CA SER A 190 11.53 18.06 -17.46
C SER A 190 12.11 18.99 -16.38
N ASN A 191 11.27 19.69 -15.64
CA ASN A 191 11.63 20.56 -14.52
C ASN A 191 11.71 19.81 -13.16
N ILE A 192 12.08 18.51 -13.14
CA ILE A 192 12.22 17.73 -11.89
C ILE A 192 13.17 18.37 -10.86
N THR A 193 14.14 19.18 -11.32
CA THR A 193 15.08 19.87 -10.41
C THR A 193 14.38 20.99 -9.66
N GLU A 194 13.51 21.75 -10.33
CA GLU A 194 12.68 22.79 -9.70
C GLU A 194 11.69 22.15 -8.72
N VAL A 195 11.08 21.02 -9.10
CA VAL A 195 10.21 20.25 -8.19
C VAL A 195 10.94 19.79 -6.93
N TYR A 196 12.22 19.40 -7.06
CA TYR A 196 13.04 19.03 -5.90
C TYR A 196 13.43 20.23 -5.04
N ASP A 197 13.81 21.35 -5.66
CA ASP A 197 14.14 22.56 -4.92
C ASP A 197 12.90 23.06 -4.15
N PHE A 198 11.71 22.99 -4.75
CA PHE A 198 10.43 23.20 -4.06
C PHE A 198 10.25 22.23 -2.88
N ALA A 199 10.41 20.92 -3.10
CA ALA A 199 10.17 19.91 -2.07
C ALA A 199 11.09 20.09 -0.85
N VAL A 200 12.35 20.49 -1.09
CA VAL A 200 13.32 20.81 -0.02
C VAL A 200 12.92 22.08 0.71
N MET A 201 12.53 23.13 -0.03
CA MET A 201 12.06 24.39 0.56
C MET A 201 10.84 24.15 1.44
N PHE A 202 9.84 23.43 0.92
CA PHE A 202 8.61 23.13 1.64
C PHE A 202 8.88 22.30 2.90
N THR A 203 9.71 21.25 2.81
CA THR A 203 10.10 20.48 4.01
C THR A 203 10.78 21.35 5.06
N GLY A 204 11.64 22.29 4.65
CA GLY A 204 12.28 23.22 5.57
C GLY A 204 11.30 24.16 6.29
N LEU A 205 10.24 24.59 5.60
CA LEU A 205 9.15 25.38 6.22
C LEU A 205 8.34 24.55 7.22
N LEU A 206 8.06 23.29 6.89
CA LEU A 206 7.37 22.39 7.81
C LEU A 206 8.19 22.12 9.07
N ASP A 207 9.51 21.90 8.93
CA ASP A 207 10.43 21.74 10.06
C ASP A 207 10.44 22.98 10.96
N ALA A 208 10.49 24.18 10.38
CA ALA A 208 10.42 25.42 11.14
C ALA A 208 9.08 25.57 11.89
N ALA A 209 7.95 25.23 11.25
CA ALA A 209 6.64 25.25 11.89
C ALA A 209 6.54 24.23 13.04
N LEU A 210 7.18 23.07 12.91
CA LEU A 210 7.27 22.07 13.97
C LEU A 210 8.13 22.53 15.15
N GLU A 211 9.27 23.17 14.88
CA GLU A 211 10.17 23.68 15.92
C GLU A 211 9.56 24.85 16.72
N THR A 212 8.70 25.65 16.09
CA THR A 212 8.02 26.80 16.71
C THR A 212 6.70 26.43 17.39
N ALA A 213 6.21 25.20 17.22
CA ALA A 213 4.98 24.75 17.84
C ALA A 213 5.13 24.74 19.38
N GLU A 214 4.18 25.37 20.09
CA GLU A 214 4.16 25.35 21.55
C GLU A 214 3.99 23.91 22.06
N GLU A 215 4.72 23.54 23.12
CA GLU A 215 4.63 22.21 23.74
C GLU A 215 3.16 21.88 24.09
N GLY A 216 2.60 20.88 23.42
CA GLY A 216 1.23 20.39 23.64
C GLY A 216 0.17 20.95 22.70
N LYS A 217 0.52 21.77 21.69
CA LYS A 217 -0.39 22.16 20.61
C LYS A 217 0.04 21.55 19.27
N PRO A 218 -0.92 21.17 18.41
CA PRO A 218 -0.60 20.67 17.09
C PRO A 218 0.08 21.77 16.24
N PRO A 219 1.14 21.42 15.48
CA PRO A 219 1.86 22.36 14.62
C PRO A 219 0.97 22.86 13.47
N ASN A 220 0.93 24.16 13.22
CA ASN A 220 0.06 24.72 12.18
C ASN A 220 0.70 24.61 10.78
N ILE A 221 0.82 23.38 10.27
CA ILE A 221 1.34 23.08 8.92
C ILE A 221 0.53 23.77 7.81
N GLY A 222 -0.69 24.18 8.15
CA GLY A 222 -1.56 24.91 7.27
C GLY A 222 -1.06 26.26 6.76
N GLU A 223 -0.35 27.00 7.61
CA GLU A 223 0.26 28.29 7.23
C GLU A 223 1.37 28.06 6.20
N CYS A 224 2.11 26.95 6.30
CA CYS A 224 3.14 26.59 5.31
C CYS A 224 2.52 26.35 3.92
N PHE A 225 1.36 25.71 3.85
CA PHE A 225 0.66 25.52 2.57
C PHE A 225 0.13 26.84 2.00
N GLU A 226 -0.38 27.73 2.85
CA GLU A 226 -0.88 29.03 2.45
C GLU A 226 0.26 29.90 1.89
N GLU A 227 1.40 29.96 2.58
CA GLU A 227 2.60 30.69 2.12
C GLU A 227 3.08 30.21 0.75
N MET A 228 3.19 28.88 0.56
CA MET A 228 3.59 28.31 -0.74
C MET A 228 2.56 28.53 -1.83
N ALA A 229 1.26 28.53 -1.49
CA ALA A 229 0.19 28.79 -2.45
C ALA A 229 0.13 30.28 -2.86
N GLU A 230 0.31 31.21 -1.93
CA GLU A 230 0.36 32.65 -2.20
C GLU A 230 1.54 33.03 -3.10
N ALA A 231 2.69 32.37 -2.89
CA ALA A 231 3.87 32.54 -3.73
C ALA A 231 3.78 31.82 -5.09
N ALA A 232 2.69 31.11 -5.37
CA ALA A 232 2.49 30.31 -6.59
C ALA A 232 3.59 29.25 -6.83
N GLU A 233 4.25 28.80 -5.77
CA GLU A 233 5.39 27.87 -5.85
C GLU A 233 4.97 26.46 -6.31
N PHE A 234 3.69 26.10 -6.18
CA PHE A 234 3.13 24.83 -6.67
C PHE A 234 3.01 24.75 -8.21
N GLU A 235 3.13 25.86 -8.96
CA GLU A 235 3.05 25.87 -10.43
C GLU A 235 4.11 24.95 -11.08
N VAL A 236 5.23 24.71 -10.40
CA VAL A 236 6.28 23.77 -10.85
C VAL A 236 5.73 22.36 -11.09
N TYR A 237 4.74 21.92 -10.30
CA TYR A 237 4.08 20.62 -10.49
C TYR A 237 3.12 20.61 -11.66
N GLU A 238 2.44 21.73 -11.93
CA GLU A 238 1.56 21.85 -13.09
C GLU A 238 2.39 21.77 -14.38
N GLN A 239 3.48 22.53 -14.46
CA GLN A 239 4.40 22.45 -15.59
C GLN A 239 4.96 21.03 -15.76
N PHE A 240 5.41 20.40 -14.68
CA PHE A 240 5.91 19.03 -14.72
C PHE A 240 4.84 18.05 -15.22
N ALA A 241 3.62 18.13 -14.69
CA ALA A 241 2.52 17.25 -15.06
C ALA A 241 2.08 17.47 -16.51
N GLN A 242 2.01 18.72 -16.98
CA GLN A 242 1.67 19.05 -18.35
C GLN A 242 2.73 18.51 -19.33
N GLU A 243 4.02 18.68 -19.04
CA GLU A 243 5.08 18.18 -19.91
C GLU A 243 5.10 16.64 -19.93
N GLN A 244 5.00 15.98 -18.78
CA GLN A 244 4.96 14.51 -18.68
C GLN A 244 3.69 13.90 -19.32
N THR A 245 2.54 14.58 -19.20
CA THR A 245 1.25 14.11 -19.75
C THR A 245 1.07 14.48 -21.23
N ALA A 246 1.61 15.61 -21.69
CA ALA A 246 1.62 15.97 -23.11
C ALA A 246 2.48 14.99 -23.92
N LEU A 247 3.59 14.52 -23.34
CA LEU A 247 4.38 13.40 -23.87
C LEU A 247 3.59 12.08 -23.88
N ALA A 248 2.51 11.95 -23.10
CA ALA A 248 1.59 10.81 -23.09
C ALA A 248 0.43 10.92 -24.11
N SER A 249 0.41 11.92 -25.00
CA SER A 249 -0.62 12.06 -26.03
C SER A 249 -0.63 10.89 -27.03
N LYS A 250 -1.80 10.24 -27.14
CA LYS A 250 -2.35 9.18 -28.04
C LYS A 250 -1.44 8.15 -28.76
N LEU A 251 -0.18 8.43 -29.11
CA LEU A 251 0.74 7.48 -29.78
C LEU A 251 1.40 6.47 -28.81
N TYR A 252 1.50 6.82 -27.52
CA TYR A 252 2.28 6.06 -26.52
C TYR A 252 1.43 5.23 -25.56
N ARG A 253 0.14 5.05 -25.87
CA ARG A 253 -0.85 4.42 -24.97
C ARG A 253 -0.62 2.94 -24.65
N HIS A 254 0.33 2.28 -25.32
CA HIS A 254 0.69 0.87 -25.08
C HIS A 254 2.10 0.68 -24.48
N LEU A 255 2.90 1.74 -24.35
CA LEU A 255 4.20 1.74 -23.67
C LEU A 255 4.41 3.10 -23.00
N GLY A 256 4.06 3.19 -21.70
CA GLY A 256 4.24 4.41 -20.90
C GLY A 256 5.67 4.97 -21.00
N ILE A 257 5.81 6.30 -21.07
CA ILE A 257 7.10 7.05 -21.15
C ILE A 257 8.17 6.25 -21.94
N GLY A 258 7.78 5.80 -23.15
CA GLY A 258 8.42 4.65 -23.81
C GLY A 258 8.61 4.80 -25.31
N GLY A 259 8.43 6.00 -25.86
CA GLY A 259 8.79 6.30 -27.24
C GLY A 259 10.25 6.68 -27.36
N LYS A 260 10.55 7.92 -26.98
CA LYS A 260 11.89 8.51 -27.14
C LYS A 260 12.92 7.90 -26.19
N LEU A 261 12.56 7.55 -24.96
CA LEU A 261 13.44 6.83 -24.05
C LEU A 261 13.79 5.44 -24.61
N TYR A 262 12.81 4.73 -25.19
CA TYR A 262 13.05 3.45 -25.83
C TYR A 262 13.91 3.58 -27.10
N GLU A 263 13.67 4.59 -27.93
CA GLU A 263 14.52 4.90 -29.09
C GLU A 263 15.97 5.21 -28.68
N LEU A 264 16.16 5.97 -27.60
CA LEU A 264 17.48 6.28 -27.06
C LEU A 264 18.15 5.01 -26.49
N LEU A 265 17.41 4.17 -25.77
CA LEU A 265 17.90 2.90 -25.22
C LEU A 265 18.10 1.80 -26.28
N ALA A 266 17.47 1.93 -27.45
CA ALA A 266 17.64 1.03 -28.59
C ALA A 266 18.97 1.29 -29.33
N ARG A 267 19.58 2.47 -29.17
CA ARG A 267 20.90 2.76 -29.74
C ARG A 267 21.96 1.85 -29.10
N PRO A 268 22.77 1.13 -29.90
CA PRO A 268 23.74 0.16 -29.38
C PRO A 268 24.78 0.82 -28.44
N ASN A 269 25.25 2.01 -28.80
CA ASN A 269 26.22 2.78 -27.99
C ASN A 269 25.67 3.17 -26.61
N VAL A 270 24.37 3.47 -26.53
CA VAL A 270 23.69 3.84 -25.28
C VAL A 270 23.45 2.61 -24.42
N ALA A 271 23.03 1.50 -25.03
CA ALA A 271 22.84 0.22 -24.34
C ALA A 271 24.15 -0.32 -23.74
N GLU A 272 25.26 -0.16 -24.45
CA GLU A 272 26.59 -0.56 -23.98
C GLU A 272 27.09 0.34 -22.84
N TYR A 273 26.89 1.66 -22.95
CA TYR A 273 27.21 2.61 -21.88
C TYR A 273 26.45 2.31 -20.58
N PHE A 274 25.15 2.01 -20.66
CA PHE A 274 24.38 1.67 -19.46
C PHE A 274 24.76 0.32 -18.86
N ARG A 275 25.11 -0.67 -19.68
CA ARG A 275 25.64 -1.95 -19.19
C ARG A 275 27.01 -1.81 -18.51
N SER A 276 27.86 -0.90 -18.98
CA SER A 276 29.20 -0.69 -18.40
C SER A 276 29.15 0.06 -17.07
N LYS A 277 28.13 0.89 -16.82
CA LYS A 277 27.94 1.58 -15.54
C LYS A 277 27.51 0.64 -14.41
N ARG A 278 26.43 -0.13 -14.60
CA ARG A 278 25.96 -1.12 -13.61
C ARG A 278 25.23 -2.29 -14.29
N PRO A 279 25.30 -3.51 -13.72
CA PRO A 279 24.50 -4.63 -14.17
C PRO A 279 23.00 -4.29 -14.13
N LYS A 280 22.26 -4.64 -15.20
CA LYS A 280 20.82 -4.42 -15.34
C LYS A 280 20.35 -2.95 -15.36
N PHE A 281 21.26 -1.98 -15.45
CA PHE A 281 20.90 -0.56 -15.39
C PHE A 281 20.02 -0.12 -16.56
N LYS A 282 20.26 -0.69 -17.76
CA LYS A 282 19.44 -0.42 -18.95
C LYS A 282 17.97 -0.79 -18.68
N GLU A 283 17.74 -1.97 -18.12
CA GLU A 283 16.42 -2.49 -17.79
C GLU A 283 15.76 -1.65 -16.68
N THR A 284 16.53 -1.23 -15.67
CA THR A 284 16.05 -0.31 -14.63
C THR A 284 15.63 1.03 -15.21
N VAL A 285 16.41 1.62 -16.11
CA VAL A 285 16.04 2.87 -16.80
C VAL A 285 14.80 2.66 -17.67
N GLN A 286 14.65 1.51 -18.32
CA GLN A 286 13.51 1.23 -19.19
C GLN A 286 12.19 1.04 -18.42
N TYR A 287 12.22 0.34 -17.28
CA TYR A 287 11.00 -0.09 -16.60
C TYR A 287 10.72 0.65 -15.28
N CYS A 288 11.74 1.16 -14.60
CA CYS A 288 11.58 1.84 -13.31
C CYS A 288 11.52 3.36 -13.47
N LEU A 289 12.35 3.96 -14.32
CA LEU A 289 12.38 5.43 -14.49
C LEU A 289 11.00 6.02 -14.87
N PRO A 290 10.24 5.46 -15.83
CA PRO A 290 8.88 5.92 -16.10
C PRO A 290 7.98 5.99 -14.86
N LYS A 291 8.01 4.95 -14.02
CA LYS A 291 7.18 4.89 -12.81
C LYS A 291 7.63 5.92 -11.77
N LEU A 292 8.94 6.10 -11.63
CA LEU A 292 9.53 7.06 -10.70
C LEU A 292 9.24 8.52 -11.11
N LEU A 293 9.16 8.81 -12.41
CA LEU A 293 8.80 10.14 -12.91
C LEU A 293 7.31 10.48 -12.69
N MET A 294 6.46 9.49 -12.40
CA MET A 294 5.08 9.75 -12.00
C MET A 294 4.93 10.08 -10.51
N THR A 295 5.94 9.77 -9.69
CA THR A 295 5.91 10.02 -8.23
C THR A 295 5.58 11.46 -7.86
N PRO A 296 6.17 12.51 -8.49
CA PRO A 296 5.82 13.91 -8.20
C PRO A 296 4.34 14.24 -8.41
N ILE A 297 3.72 13.64 -9.43
CA ILE A 297 2.31 13.88 -9.76
C ILE A 297 1.41 13.28 -8.67
N TYR A 298 1.69 12.04 -8.26
CA TYR A 298 0.97 11.40 -7.16
C TYR A 298 1.17 12.13 -5.84
N HIS A 299 2.39 12.60 -5.57
CA HIS A 299 2.72 13.36 -4.37
C HIS A 299 1.95 14.69 -4.32
N CYS A 300 1.90 15.41 -5.44
CA CYS A 300 1.09 16.62 -5.55
C CYS A 300 -0.41 16.35 -5.35
N MET A 301 -0.94 15.22 -5.85
CA MET A 301 -2.33 14.83 -5.60
C MET A 301 -2.59 14.59 -4.12
N HIS A 302 -1.64 13.95 -3.43
CA HIS A 302 -1.73 13.69 -2.00
C HIS A 302 -1.82 14.98 -1.16
N TYR A 303 -1.14 16.07 -1.56
CA TYR A 303 -1.29 17.37 -0.89
C TYR A 303 -2.74 17.86 -0.86
N PHE A 304 -3.48 17.70 -1.96
CA PHE A 304 -4.88 18.12 -2.00
C PHE A 304 -5.76 17.28 -1.06
N ASP A 305 -5.45 16.00 -0.89
CA ASP A 305 -6.21 15.14 0.01
C ASP A 305 -5.90 15.45 1.49
N VAL A 306 -4.64 15.76 1.82
CA VAL A 306 -4.26 16.27 3.15
C VAL A 306 -4.97 17.60 3.47
N LEU A 307 -5.04 18.51 2.50
CA LEU A 307 -5.76 19.78 2.65
C LEU A 307 -7.28 19.58 2.83
N LYS A 308 -7.89 18.61 2.15
CA LYS A 308 -9.31 18.27 2.33
C LYS A 308 -9.60 17.73 3.73
N VAL A 309 -8.74 16.84 4.23
CA VAL A 309 -8.85 16.28 5.59
C VAL A 309 -8.83 17.41 6.63
N ARG A 310 -8.00 18.44 6.44
CA ARG A 310 -8.00 19.64 7.29
C ARG A 310 -9.32 20.45 7.22
N ALA A 311 -9.93 20.61 6.05
CA ALA A 311 -11.21 21.32 5.92
C ALA A 311 -12.36 20.65 6.69
N THR A 312 -12.29 19.32 6.85
CA THR A 312 -13.18 18.55 7.74
C THR A 312 -12.89 18.80 9.22
N PHE A 313 -11.64 18.93 9.64
CA PHE A 313 -11.25 19.24 11.03
C PHE A 313 -11.63 20.67 11.45
N VAL A 314 -11.40 21.67 10.59
CA VAL A 314 -11.79 23.07 10.87
C VAL A 314 -13.32 23.22 11.01
N ASN A 315 -14.10 22.45 10.24
CA ASN A 315 -15.56 22.39 10.39
C ASN A 315 -16.01 21.68 11.67
N TRP A 316 -15.18 20.82 12.25
CA TRP A 316 -15.45 20.14 13.52
C TRP A 316 -15.23 21.07 14.71
N ASP A 317 -14.12 21.82 14.72
CA ASP A 317 -13.84 22.82 15.76
C ASP A 317 -14.92 23.92 15.81
N LEU A 318 -15.44 24.33 14.65
CA LEU A 318 -16.55 25.29 14.57
C LEU A 318 -17.90 24.71 15.03
N LYS A 319 -18.13 23.40 14.87
CA LYS A 319 -19.38 22.74 15.32
C LYS A 319 -19.37 22.39 16.81
N MET A 320 -18.20 22.18 17.41
CA MET A 320 -18.05 21.98 18.86
C MET A 320 -18.05 23.31 19.64
N ALA A 321 -17.90 24.45 18.95
CA ALA A 321 -17.92 25.80 19.51
C ALA A 321 -19.27 26.54 19.39
N GLN A 322 -20.36 25.85 19.00
CA GLN A 322 -21.75 26.37 19.00
C GLN A 322 -22.63 25.61 19.99
#